data_AF-A0A517SNE1-F1
#
_entry.id   AF-A0A517SNE1-F1
#
_cell.length_a   1.000
_cell.length_b   1.000
_cell.length_c   1.000
_cell.angle_alpha   90.00
_cell.angle_beta   90.00
_cell.angle_gamma   90.00
#
_symmetry.space_group_name_H-M   'P 1'
#
loop_
_entity.id
_entity.type
_entity.pdbx_description
1 polymer ?
#
loop_
_entity_poly.entity_id
_entity_poly.type
_entity_poly.pdbx_seq_one_letter_code
_entity_poly.pdbx_strand_id
1 'polypeptide(L)'
;MDQASPDSPVAAGFDSDVDSGSVPVPKPMLIRFLRVTGWFTVLALGAALMPAKWFVEATEELGLGEFPPTPLVYYLARHLSLMYGFVGVALLWFCRQFSQPGPVSWAAQVRPLGVFVIAFGVARTLIDVIAGMPLWWTAVESGGMLLGGCAILVLQRRMN
;
A
#
# COMPACT_ATOMS: atom_id res chain seq x y z
N MET A 1 -41.58 57.43 38.86
CA MET A 1 -41.77 56.40 37.82
C MET A 1 -40.51 56.48 36.96
N ASP A 2 -39.37 55.94 37.40
CA ASP A 2 -39.00 54.51 37.25
C ASP A 2 -39.31 54.06 35.81
N GLN A 3 -38.34 53.79 34.92
CA GLN A 3 -37.22 52.88 35.11
C GLN A 3 -35.95 53.23 34.30
N ALA A 4 -34.82 52.74 34.80
CA ALA A 4 -33.48 52.79 34.21
C ALA A 4 -33.19 51.61 33.27
N SER A 5 -32.35 51.87 32.23
CA SER A 5 -31.24 51.09 31.60
C SER A 5 -31.29 49.55 31.46
N PRO A 6 -30.40 48.88 30.66
CA PRO A 6 -29.43 49.35 29.65
C PRO A 6 -29.35 48.42 28.39
N ASP A 7 -28.42 48.71 27.48
CA ASP A 7 -27.68 47.77 26.61
C ASP A 7 -28.43 46.76 25.73
N SER A 8 -28.44 47.00 24.41
CA SER A 8 -28.29 45.91 23.44
C SER A 8 -26.89 45.99 22.85
N PRO A 9 -25.92 45.22 23.38
CA PRO A 9 -24.67 44.98 22.71
C PRO A 9 -24.84 43.76 21.79
N VAL A 10 -23.92 43.66 20.83
CA VAL A 10 -23.62 42.42 20.12
C VAL A 10 -24.64 42.03 19.04
N ALA A 11 -24.60 42.75 17.91
CA ALA A 11 -24.60 42.06 16.62
C ALA A 11 -23.37 41.15 16.61
N ALA A 12 -23.50 39.95 17.19
CA ALA A 12 -22.53 38.89 17.04
C ALA A 12 -22.52 38.60 15.54
N GLY A 13 -21.46 39.04 14.88
CA GLY A 13 -21.00 38.39 13.68
C GLY A 13 -21.01 36.91 13.99
N PHE A 14 -21.91 36.18 13.33
CA PHE A 14 -21.74 34.76 13.17
C PHE A 14 -20.52 34.65 12.27
N ASP A 15 -19.33 34.72 12.88
CA ASP A 15 -18.09 34.30 12.25
C ASP A 15 -18.34 32.86 11.83
N SER A 16 -18.71 32.70 10.57
CA SER A 16 -18.74 31.43 9.87
C SER A 16 -17.32 30.92 9.59
N ASP A 17 -16.33 31.38 10.37
CA ASP A 17 -15.05 30.73 10.61
C ASP A 17 -15.27 29.49 11.51
N VAL A 18 -16.27 28.68 11.17
CA VAL A 18 -16.10 27.24 11.35
C VAL A 18 -14.92 26.95 10.43
N ASP A 19 -13.74 26.85 11.03
CA ASP A 19 -12.55 26.30 10.40
C ASP A 19 -13.01 25.04 9.69
N SER A 20 -13.24 25.19 8.39
CA SER A 20 -13.70 24.14 7.50
C SER A 20 -12.44 23.36 7.23
N GLY A 21 -11.93 22.73 8.31
CA GLY A 21 -10.57 22.25 8.48
C GLY A 21 -10.20 21.56 7.20
N SER A 22 -9.42 22.27 6.38
CA SER A 22 -9.33 22.03 4.96
C SER A 22 -9.09 20.54 4.76
N VAL A 23 -10.09 19.83 4.22
CA VAL A 23 -10.01 18.38 4.09
C VAL A 23 -8.72 18.10 3.33
N PRO A 24 -7.70 17.48 3.95
CA PRO A 24 -6.38 17.43 3.35
C PRO A 24 -6.49 16.73 2.02
N VAL A 25 -6.31 17.47 0.92
CA VAL A 25 -6.42 16.89 -0.41
C VAL A 25 -5.24 15.90 -0.54
N PRO A 26 -5.53 14.61 -0.74
CA PRO A 26 -4.50 13.60 -0.71
C PRO A 26 -3.55 13.81 -1.90
N LYS A 27 -2.24 13.95 -1.59
CA LYS A 27 -1.25 14.45 -2.57
C LYS A 27 -1.11 13.48 -3.75
N PRO A 28 -1.12 13.97 -5.00
CA PRO A 28 -1.23 13.15 -6.19
C PRO A 28 -0.07 12.17 -6.38
N MET A 29 1.12 12.47 -5.85
CA MET A 29 2.30 11.63 -6.01
C MET A 29 2.24 10.31 -5.23
N LEU A 30 1.79 10.33 -3.97
CA LEU A 30 1.63 9.11 -3.17
C LEU A 30 0.55 8.21 -3.77
N ILE A 31 -0.60 8.80 -4.15
CA ILE A 31 -1.68 8.05 -4.80
C ILE A 31 -1.21 7.43 -6.11
N ARG A 32 -0.45 8.16 -6.93
CA ARG A 32 0.13 7.63 -8.17
C ARG A 32 1.07 6.47 -7.89
N PHE A 33 1.96 6.60 -6.91
CA PHE A 33 2.86 5.51 -6.51
C PHE A 33 2.09 4.26 -6.10
N LEU A 34 1.15 4.39 -5.15
CA LEU A 34 0.34 3.26 -4.68
C LEU A 34 -0.51 2.64 -5.79
N ARG A 35 -1.02 3.46 -6.72
CA ARG A 35 -1.82 2.99 -7.86
C ARG A 35 -0.98 2.20 -8.86
N VAL A 36 0.22 2.69 -9.20
CA VAL A 36 1.15 1.98 -10.08
C VAL A 36 1.52 0.65 -9.45
N THR A 37 1.93 0.65 -8.17
CA THR A 37 2.22 -0.57 -7.42
C THR A 37 1.04 -1.52 -7.41
N GLY A 38 -0.17 -1.03 -7.13
CA GLY A 38 -1.39 -1.85 -7.13
C GLY A 38 -1.65 -2.52 -8.47
N TRP A 39 -1.51 -1.80 -9.58
CA TRP A 39 -1.66 -2.37 -10.91
C TRP A 39 -0.61 -3.44 -11.22
N PHE A 40 0.66 -3.20 -10.89
CA PHE A 40 1.71 -4.22 -11.05
C PHE A 40 1.42 -5.47 -10.21
N THR A 41 0.97 -5.30 -8.97
CA THR A 41 0.67 -6.44 -8.09
C THR A 41 -0.56 -7.23 -8.55
N VAL A 42 -1.57 -6.59 -9.14
CA VAL A 42 -2.75 -7.28 -9.70
C VAL A 42 -2.39 -8.23 -10.84
N LEU A 43 -1.30 -7.99 -11.58
CA LEU A 43 -0.83 -8.90 -12.62
C LEU A 43 -0.51 -10.31 -12.07
N ALA A 44 -0.28 -10.44 -10.75
CA ALA A 44 -0.14 -11.74 -10.10
C ALA A 44 -1.39 -12.64 -10.22
N LEU A 45 -2.59 -12.07 -10.42
CA LEU A 45 -3.79 -12.87 -10.74
C LEU A 45 -3.62 -13.61 -12.07
N GLY A 46 -2.97 -12.98 -13.06
CA GLY A 46 -2.63 -13.63 -14.33
C GLY A 46 -1.65 -14.78 -14.12
N ALA A 47 -0.61 -14.55 -13.30
CA ALA A 47 0.36 -15.58 -12.94
C ALA A 47 -0.29 -16.77 -12.20
N ALA A 48 -1.32 -16.54 -11.38
CA ALA A 48 -2.03 -17.61 -10.69
C ALA A 48 -2.74 -18.60 -11.64
N LEU A 49 -3.20 -18.11 -12.79
CA LEU A 49 -3.94 -18.89 -13.78
C LEU A 49 -3.04 -19.45 -14.89
N MET A 50 -1.75 -19.14 -14.87
CA MET A 50 -0.87 -19.52 -15.97
C MET A 50 -0.62 -21.03 -16.04
N PRO A 51 -0.33 -21.56 -17.25
CA PRO A 51 0.00 -22.97 -17.44
C PRO A 51 1.18 -23.42 -16.56
N ALA A 52 1.13 -24.66 -16.06
CA ALA A 52 2.20 -25.24 -15.24
C ALA A 52 3.59 -25.14 -15.90
N LYS A 53 3.65 -25.33 -17.23
CA LYS A 53 4.88 -25.24 -18.01
C LYS A 53 5.63 -23.92 -17.85
N TRP A 54 4.92 -22.79 -17.70
CA TRP A 54 5.57 -21.48 -17.55
C TRP A 54 6.28 -21.34 -16.20
N PHE A 55 5.78 -21.98 -15.14
CA PHE A 55 6.49 -22.01 -13.86
C PHE A 55 7.80 -22.79 -13.96
N VAL A 56 7.74 -23.96 -14.62
CA VAL A 56 8.89 -24.83 -14.80
C VAL A 56 9.95 -24.13 -15.65
N GLU A 57 9.57 -23.64 -16.83
CA GLU A 57 10.44 -22.88 -17.75
C GLU A 57 11.06 -21.66 -17.04
N ALA A 58 10.27 -20.86 -16.32
CA ALA A 58 10.80 -19.70 -15.59
C ALA A 58 11.78 -20.10 -14.48
N THR A 59 11.53 -21.18 -13.74
CA THR A 59 12.42 -21.64 -12.67
C THR A 59 13.76 -22.09 -13.23
N GLU A 60 13.74 -22.79 -14.37
CA GLU A 60 14.94 -23.21 -15.09
C GLU A 60 15.72 -22.02 -15.69
N GLU A 61 15.04 -21.10 -16.36
CA GLU A 61 15.65 -19.88 -16.94
C GLU A 61 16.31 -18.99 -15.88
N LEU A 62 15.69 -18.90 -14.69
CA LEU A 62 16.22 -18.13 -13.57
C LEU A 62 17.34 -18.87 -12.82
N GLY A 63 17.63 -20.12 -13.18
CA GLY A 63 18.66 -20.93 -12.53
C GLY A 63 18.34 -21.27 -11.07
N LEU A 64 17.05 -21.38 -10.72
CA LEU A 64 16.58 -21.65 -9.35
C LEU A 64 16.52 -23.15 -9.02
N GLY A 65 17.00 -24.00 -9.92
CA GLY A 65 17.00 -25.46 -9.79
C GLY A 65 15.80 -26.12 -10.48
N GLU A 66 15.62 -27.42 -10.24
CA GLU A 66 14.51 -28.18 -10.81
C GLU A 66 13.21 -27.88 -10.06
N PHE A 67 12.15 -27.55 -10.81
CA PHE A 67 10.83 -27.31 -10.22
C PHE A 67 10.21 -28.64 -9.74
N PRO A 68 9.95 -28.83 -8.43
CA PRO A 68 9.47 -30.11 -7.94
C PRO A 68 8.10 -30.49 -8.52
N PRO A 69 7.94 -31.69 -9.13
CA PRO A 69 6.70 -32.09 -9.80
C PRO A 69 5.64 -32.61 -8.82
N THR A 70 5.41 -31.90 -7.72
CA THR A 70 4.43 -32.29 -6.69
C THR A 70 3.21 -31.36 -6.71
N PRO A 71 1.99 -31.88 -6.56
CA PRO A 71 0.78 -31.05 -6.56
C PRO A 71 0.80 -29.91 -5.54
N LEU A 72 1.45 -30.13 -4.39
CA LEU A 72 1.58 -29.13 -3.32
C LEU A 72 2.35 -27.89 -3.76
N VAL A 73 3.45 -28.05 -4.48
CA VAL A 73 4.28 -26.90 -4.93
C VAL A 73 3.52 -26.06 -5.96
N TYR A 74 2.83 -26.70 -6.90
CA TYR A 74 1.96 -26.01 -7.85
C TYR A 74 0.79 -25.29 -7.15
N TYR A 75 0.19 -25.93 -6.13
CA TYR A 75 -0.86 -25.31 -5.34
C TYR A 75 -0.34 -24.06 -4.61
N LEU A 76 0.78 -24.17 -3.90
CA LEU A 76 1.38 -23.06 -3.15
C LEU A 76 1.79 -21.91 -4.07
N ALA A 77 2.42 -22.18 -5.20
CA ALA A 77 2.82 -21.16 -6.16
C ALA A 77 1.60 -20.35 -6.67
N ARG A 78 0.54 -21.04 -7.10
CA ARG A 78 -0.69 -20.38 -7.56
C ARG A 78 -1.42 -19.64 -6.44
N HIS A 79 -1.48 -20.24 -5.25
CA HIS A 79 -2.13 -19.63 -4.10
C HIS A 79 -1.42 -18.36 -3.66
N LEU A 80 -0.08 -18.37 -3.67
CA LEU A 80 0.73 -17.19 -3.40
C LEU A 80 0.45 -16.07 -4.42
N SER A 81 0.42 -16.41 -5.71
CA SER A 81 0.04 -15.47 -6.77
C SER A 81 -1.37 -14.90 -6.59
N LEU A 82 -2.36 -15.71 -6.19
CA LEU A 82 -3.70 -15.23 -5.86
C LEU A 82 -3.69 -14.25 -4.70
N MET A 83 -2.99 -14.58 -3.60
CA MET A 83 -2.89 -13.72 -2.43
C MET A 83 -2.31 -12.35 -2.81
N TYR A 84 -1.21 -12.32 -3.56
CA TYR A 84 -0.64 -11.05 -4.05
C TYR A 84 -1.60 -10.31 -4.99
N GLY A 85 -2.29 -11.02 -5.88
CA GLY A 85 -3.32 -10.44 -6.73
C GLY A 85 -4.41 -9.71 -5.94
N PHE A 86 -4.92 -10.34 -4.88
CA PHE A 86 -5.89 -9.71 -3.96
C PHE A 86 -5.30 -8.55 -3.17
N VAL A 87 -4.02 -8.61 -2.77
CA VAL A 87 -3.30 -7.46 -2.18
C VAL A 87 -3.26 -6.29 -3.16
N GLY A 88 -3.01 -6.54 -4.44
CA GLY A 88 -3.06 -5.53 -5.50
C GLY A 88 -4.45 -4.89 -5.64
N VAL A 89 -5.51 -5.71 -5.65
CA VAL A 89 -6.91 -5.23 -5.68
C VAL A 89 -7.22 -4.38 -4.46
N ALA A 90 -6.84 -4.83 -3.26
CA ALA A 90 -7.01 -4.07 -2.04
C ALA A 90 -6.28 -2.72 -2.11
N LEU A 91 -5.05 -2.69 -2.63
CA LEU A 91 -4.27 -1.47 -2.79
C LEU A 91 -4.93 -0.47 -3.75
N LEU A 92 -5.47 -0.94 -4.88
CA LEU A 92 -6.22 -0.10 -5.82
C LEU A 92 -7.52 0.42 -5.22
N TRP A 93 -8.22 -0.42 -4.45
CA TRP A 93 -9.42 -0.02 -3.71
C TRP A 93 -9.10 1.07 -2.69
N PHE A 94 -8.04 0.89 -1.89
CA PHE A 94 -7.55 1.92 -0.97
C PHE A 94 -7.17 3.20 -1.70
N CYS A 95 -6.47 3.13 -2.84
CA CYS A 95 -6.14 4.30 -3.65
C CYS A 95 -7.38 5.09 -4.09
N ARG A 96 -8.47 4.40 -4.44
CA ARG A 96 -9.73 5.05 -4.83
C ARG A 96 -10.36 5.78 -3.64
N GLN A 97 -10.38 5.16 -2.46
CA GLN A 97 -10.89 5.80 -1.23
C GLN A 97 -10.04 7.02 -0.86
N PHE A 98 -8.72 6.88 -0.90
CA PHE A 98 -7.77 7.98 -0.68
C PHE A 98 -7.73 9.01 -1.81
N SER A 99 -8.49 8.88 -2.91
CA SER A 99 -8.58 9.92 -3.94
C SER A 99 -9.82 10.80 -3.77
N GLN A 100 -10.74 10.42 -2.88
CA GLN A 100 -11.96 11.17 -2.61
C GLN A 100 -11.74 12.13 -1.43
N PRO A 101 -12.38 13.32 -1.42
CA PRO A 101 -12.40 14.18 -0.24
C PRO A 101 -13.06 13.42 0.91
N GLY A 102 -12.25 12.96 1.87
CA GLY A 102 -12.69 12.16 3.00
C GLY A 102 -12.02 12.62 4.30
N PRO A 103 -12.48 12.13 5.47
CA PRO A 103 -12.02 12.60 6.77
C PRO A 103 -10.49 12.66 6.92
N VAL A 104 -9.96 13.61 7.70
CA VAL A 104 -8.53 13.79 8.01
C VAL A 104 -7.86 12.48 8.52
N SER A 105 -8.63 11.57 9.12
CA SER A 105 -8.12 10.32 9.71
C SER A 105 -7.52 9.32 8.70
N TRP A 106 -7.84 9.45 7.41
CA TRP A 106 -7.39 8.49 6.37
C TRP A 106 -5.90 8.69 6.05
N ALA A 107 -5.39 9.91 6.08
CA ALA A 107 -3.96 10.20 5.89
C ALA A 107 -3.09 9.64 7.04
N ALA A 108 -3.66 9.51 8.24
CA ALA A 108 -2.96 8.91 9.39
C ALA A 108 -2.68 7.40 9.19
N GLN A 109 -3.50 6.72 8.38
CA GLN A 109 -3.36 5.28 8.09
C GLN A 109 -2.23 4.96 7.09
N VAL A 110 -1.68 5.97 6.40
CA VAL A 110 -0.55 5.78 5.48
C VAL A 110 0.74 5.40 6.22
N ARG A 111 0.92 5.90 7.45
CA ARG A 111 2.12 5.61 8.27
C ARG A 111 2.22 4.13 8.63
N PRO A 112 1.19 3.52 9.26
CA PRO A 112 1.26 2.10 9.57
C PRO A 112 1.40 1.27 8.29
N LEU A 113 0.78 1.66 7.17
CA LEU A 113 0.98 0.96 5.89
C LEU A 113 2.46 0.92 5.47
N GLY A 114 3.16 2.06 5.50
CA GLY A 114 4.59 2.11 5.19
C GLY A 114 5.44 1.24 6.12
N VAL A 115 5.14 1.25 7.42
CA VAL A 115 5.82 0.40 8.41
C VAL A 115 5.55 -1.08 8.16
N PHE A 116 4.30 -1.46 7.88
CA PHE A 116 3.94 -2.85 7.55
C PHE A 116 4.64 -3.34 6.28
N VAL A 117 4.76 -2.50 5.25
CA VAL A 117 5.48 -2.86 4.01
C VAL A 117 6.97 -3.10 4.28
N ILE A 118 7.61 -2.28 5.14
CA ILE A 118 9.00 -2.50 5.56
C ILE A 118 9.12 -3.80 6.35
N ALA A 119 8.27 -4.01 7.37
CA ALA A 119 8.27 -5.22 8.18
C ALA A 119 8.05 -6.48 7.34
N PHE A 120 7.14 -6.41 6.37
CA PHE A 120 6.90 -7.50 5.41
C PHE A 120 8.12 -7.75 4.51
N GLY A 121 8.82 -6.70 4.08
CA GLY A 121 10.09 -6.82 3.37
C GLY A 121 11.15 -7.58 4.17
N VAL A 122 11.34 -7.22 5.44
CA VAL A 122 12.27 -7.91 6.36
C VAL A 122 11.88 -9.38 6.56
N ALA A 123 10.59 -9.65 6.80
CA ALA A 123 10.10 -11.01 6.96
C ALA A 123 10.35 -11.86 5.71
N ARG A 124 10.16 -11.29 4.51
CA ARG A 124 10.50 -11.96 3.25
C ARG A 124 11.99 -12.24 3.11
N THR A 125 12.86 -11.28 3.45
CA THR A 125 14.32 -11.51 3.44
C THR A 125 14.70 -12.71 4.30
N LEU A 126 14.09 -12.85 5.48
CA LEU A 126 14.33 -13.99 6.35
C LEU A 126 13.88 -15.31 5.70
N ILE A 127 12.70 -15.32 5.06
CA ILE A 127 12.19 -16.50 4.34
C ILE A 127 13.13 -16.88 3.20
N ASP A 128 13.59 -15.93 2.39
CA ASP A 128 14.50 -16.18 1.27
C ASP A 128 15.82 -16.81 1.74
N VAL A 129 16.36 -16.30 2.84
CA VAL A 129 17.59 -16.84 3.46
C VAL A 129 17.36 -18.27 3.96
N ILE A 130 16.24 -18.54 4.63
CA ILE A 130 15.89 -19.90 5.09
C ILE A 130 15.67 -20.85 3.91
N ALA A 131 15.07 -20.36 2.83
CA ALA A 131 14.81 -21.13 1.62
C ALA A 131 16.06 -21.35 0.75
N GLY A 132 17.18 -20.69 1.06
CA GLY A 132 18.42 -20.80 0.29
C GLY A 132 18.36 -20.12 -1.07
N MET A 133 17.54 -19.08 -1.23
CA MET A 133 17.41 -18.35 -2.48
C MET A 133 18.71 -17.60 -2.84
N PRO A 134 19.01 -17.42 -4.15
CA PRO A 134 20.18 -16.66 -4.57
C PRO A 134 20.17 -15.22 -4.05
N LEU A 135 21.35 -14.69 -3.69
CA LEU A 135 21.46 -13.32 -3.14
C LEU A 135 20.90 -12.24 -4.06
N TRP A 136 21.05 -12.39 -5.38
CA TRP A 136 20.50 -11.42 -6.34
C TRP A 136 18.98 -11.41 -6.33
N TRP A 137 18.35 -12.58 -6.16
CA TRP A 137 16.90 -12.73 -6.06
C TRP A 137 16.41 -12.05 -4.79
N THR A 138 17.00 -12.39 -3.64
CA THR A 138 16.67 -11.79 -2.35
C THR A 138 16.87 -10.29 -2.35
N ALA A 139 17.95 -9.79 -2.96
CA ALA A 139 18.22 -8.35 -3.05
C ALA A 139 17.17 -7.61 -3.87
N VAL A 140 16.76 -8.17 -5.03
CA VAL A 140 15.72 -7.56 -5.88
C VAL A 140 14.36 -7.62 -5.17
N GLU A 141 13.99 -8.79 -4.64
CA GLU A 141 12.68 -9.01 -4.03
C GLU A 141 12.49 -8.19 -2.74
N SER A 142 13.44 -8.31 -1.81
CA SER A 142 13.39 -7.62 -0.53
C SER A 142 13.70 -6.13 -0.67
N GLY A 143 14.69 -5.78 -1.49
CA GLY A 143 15.09 -4.39 -1.73
C GLY A 143 13.96 -3.56 -2.30
N GLY A 144 13.22 -4.09 -3.29
CA GLY A 144 12.06 -3.41 -3.86
C GLY A 144 10.98 -3.10 -2.82
N MET A 145 10.73 -4.03 -1.89
CA MET A 145 9.73 -3.85 -0.84
C MET A 145 10.16 -2.84 0.23
N LEU A 146 11.42 -2.92 0.68
CA LEU A 146 11.99 -1.97 1.63
C LEU A 146 12.00 -0.55 1.05
N LEU A 147 12.44 -0.39 -0.20
CA LEU A 147 12.43 0.88 -0.90
C LEU A 147 11.00 1.41 -1.06
N GLY A 148 10.03 0.55 -1.38
CA GLY A 148 8.63 0.93 -1.48
C GLY A 148 8.04 1.44 -0.16
N GLY A 149 8.31 0.74 0.95
CA GLY A 149 7.88 1.17 2.28
C GLY A 149 8.54 2.47 2.73
N CYS A 150 9.85 2.62 2.49
CA CYS A 150 10.57 3.86 2.72
C CYS A 150 10.01 5.02 1.88
N ALA A 151 9.70 4.78 0.60
CA ALA A 151 9.11 5.78 -0.28
C ALA A 151 7.76 6.26 0.25
N ILE A 152 6.90 5.36 0.74
CA ILE A 152 5.63 5.71 1.38
C ILE A 152 5.85 6.64 2.57
N LEU A 153 6.78 6.30 3.48
CA LEU A 153 7.05 7.11 4.67
C LEU A 153 7.68 8.47 4.33
N VAL A 154 8.59 8.52 3.35
CA VAL A 154 9.21 9.78 2.89
C VAL A 154 8.17 10.68 2.25
N LEU A 155 7.32 10.14 1.37
CA LEU A 155 6.24 10.89 0.74
C LEU A 155 5.25 11.39 1.79
N GLN A 156 4.91 10.57 2.78
CA GLN A 156 4.06 10.98 3.89
C GLN A 156 4.69 12.07 4.77
N ARG A 157 5.99 12.02 5.07
CA ARG A 157 6.66 13.08 5.84
C ARG A 157 6.71 14.41 5.09
N ARG A 158 6.79 14.39 3.76
CA ARG A 158 6.63 15.59 2.92
C ARG A 158 5.17 16.06 2.80
N MET A 159 4.23 15.32 3.39
CA MET A 159 2.80 15.64 3.39
C MET A 159 2.34 16.40 4.63
N ASN A 160 2.92 16.10 5.79
CA ASN A 160 2.77 16.86 7.04
C ASN A 160 3.66 18.11 7.04
#